data_AF-A0AAN5ALE9-F1
#
_entry.id   AF-A0AAN5ALE9-F1
#
_cell.length_a   1.000
_cell.length_b   1.000
_cell.length_c   1.000
_cell.angle_alpha   90.00
_cell.angle_beta   90.00
_cell.angle_gamma   90.00
#
_symmetry.space_group_name_H-M   'P 1'
#
loop_
_entity.id
_entity.type
_entity.pdbx_description
1 polymer ?
#
loop_
_entity_poly.entity_id
_entity_poly.type
_entity_poly.pdbx_seq_one_letter_code
_entity_poly.pdbx_strand_id
1 'polypeptide(L)'
;MELNISGMECKMVRKHLPGFAKLLGGNQGFRESGIYNKMFVSVFDRWLSEGEIHNKIFIDEHFEEVIKRRKRFREFITEVNSGTILYSWRYKRHNRLHIQKPESIKDVLRKCDFDRLWSHSGERYSFLLPDYGAVYEEGWDWTNIIWFLDVGKTGPLIEAAKKSGLYILK
;
A
#
# COMPACT_ATOMS: atom_id res chain seq x y z
N MET A 1 13.94 21.72 2.91
CA MET A 1 13.37 20.53 3.57
C MET A 1 14.38 19.39 3.42
N GLU A 2 15.19 19.23 4.46
CA GLU A 2 16.29 18.28 4.53
C GLU A 2 15.79 16.83 4.39
N LEU A 3 16.68 15.97 3.91
CA LEU A 3 16.45 14.53 3.89
C LEU A 3 16.52 14.04 5.35
N ASN A 4 15.40 13.57 5.89
CA ASN A 4 15.40 12.91 7.21
C ASN A 4 15.80 11.43 7.15
N ILE A 5 16.36 10.98 6.02
CA ILE A 5 16.92 9.64 5.85
C ILE A 5 18.38 9.76 5.44
N SER A 6 19.21 8.92 6.05
CA SER A 6 20.63 8.87 5.74
C SER A 6 20.89 8.31 4.34
N GLY A 7 22.06 8.61 3.76
CA GLY A 7 22.50 8.00 2.51
C GLY A 7 22.61 6.48 2.60
N MET A 8 22.93 5.94 3.78
CA MET A 8 22.99 4.50 4.04
C MET A 8 21.60 3.87 4.03
N GLU A 9 20.61 4.47 4.69
CA GLU A 9 19.22 4.01 4.63
C GLU A 9 18.67 4.03 3.20
N CYS A 10 18.93 5.09 2.44
CA CYS A 10 18.58 5.14 1.02
C CYS A 10 19.13 3.96 0.21
N LYS A 11 20.42 3.62 0.44
CA LYS A 11 21.05 2.47 -0.23
C LYS A 11 20.42 1.16 0.21
N MET A 12 20.09 1.02 1.50
CA MET A 12 19.43 -0.15 2.06
C MET A 12 18.04 -0.37 1.44
N VAL A 13 17.21 0.67 1.33
CA VAL A 13 15.90 0.59 0.66
C VAL A 13 16.07 0.12 -0.79
N ARG A 14 17.01 0.73 -1.53
CA ARG A 14 17.27 0.37 -2.94
C ARG A 14 17.79 -1.05 -3.11
N LYS A 15 18.53 -1.58 -2.14
CA LYS A 15 19.05 -2.95 -2.14
C LYS A 15 17.92 -3.95 -1.91
N HIS A 16 17.03 -3.69 -0.96
CA HIS A 16 15.93 -4.59 -0.62
C HIS A 16 14.75 -4.50 -1.57
N LEU A 17 14.62 -3.38 -2.29
CA LEU A 17 13.56 -3.16 -3.27
C LEU A 17 14.18 -2.78 -4.63
N PRO A 18 14.87 -3.70 -5.33
CA PRO A 18 15.47 -3.39 -6.61
C PRO A 18 14.42 -2.93 -7.61
N GLY A 19 14.72 -1.86 -8.37
CA GLY A 19 13.84 -1.38 -9.44
C GLY A 19 12.52 -0.76 -8.99
N PHE A 20 12.27 -0.57 -7.69
CA PHE A 20 10.99 -0.05 -7.17
C PHE A 20 10.55 1.28 -7.80
N ALA A 21 11.50 2.14 -8.21
CA ALA A 21 11.17 3.39 -8.89
C ALA A 21 10.50 3.17 -10.27
N LYS A 22 10.81 2.09 -10.97
CA LYS A 22 10.14 1.70 -12.23
C LYS A 22 8.75 1.13 -11.95
N LEU A 23 8.62 0.35 -10.87
CA LEU A 23 7.35 -0.21 -10.40
C LEU A 23 6.34 0.90 -10.07
N LEU A 24 6.76 1.88 -9.27
CA LEU A 24 5.95 3.03 -8.85
C LEU A 24 5.68 4.00 -10.00
N GLY A 25 6.61 4.11 -10.96
CA GLY A 25 6.44 4.95 -12.16
C GLY A 25 5.47 4.37 -13.19
N GLY A 26 4.73 3.30 -12.85
CA GLY A 26 3.75 2.68 -13.74
C GLY A 26 4.35 2.01 -14.97
N ASN A 27 5.63 1.64 -14.96
CA ASN A 27 6.25 0.98 -16.10
C ASN A 27 5.66 -0.43 -16.28
N GLN A 28 4.77 -0.57 -17.28
CA GLN A 28 4.03 -1.80 -17.52
C GLN A 28 4.97 -2.98 -17.81
N GLY A 29 5.97 -2.80 -18.66
CA GLY A 29 6.96 -3.85 -18.93
C GLY A 29 7.74 -4.30 -17.69
N PHE A 30 7.97 -3.41 -16.72
CA PHE A 30 8.57 -3.79 -15.43
C PHE A 30 7.58 -4.53 -14.53
N ARG A 31 6.31 -4.10 -14.46
CA ARG A 31 5.25 -4.78 -13.72
C ARG A 31 5.00 -6.20 -14.27
N GLU A 32 5.16 -6.39 -15.58
CA GLU A 32 5.00 -7.67 -16.27
C GLU A 32 6.28 -8.52 -16.28
N SER A 33 7.44 -7.95 -15.93
CA SER A 33 8.73 -8.66 -15.92
C SER A 33 8.81 -9.83 -14.93
N GLY A 34 7.86 -9.94 -14.00
CA GLY A 34 7.82 -10.99 -12.99
C GLY A 34 8.81 -10.82 -11.83
N ILE A 35 9.54 -9.71 -11.75
CA ILE A 35 10.46 -9.43 -10.63
C ILE A 35 9.70 -9.33 -9.31
N TYR A 36 8.55 -8.63 -9.33
CA TYR A 36 7.65 -8.55 -8.19
C TYR A 36 6.42 -9.39 -8.47
N ASN A 37 6.08 -10.25 -7.52
CA ASN A 37 4.78 -10.88 -7.42
C ASN A 37 3.76 -9.86 -6.88
N LYS A 38 2.48 -10.15 -7.06
CA LYS A 38 1.37 -9.32 -6.59
C LYS A 38 0.44 -10.11 -5.69
N MET A 39 -0.07 -9.47 -4.66
CA MET A 39 -1.24 -9.91 -3.91
C MET A 39 -2.12 -8.71 -3.63
N PHE A 40 -3.40 -8.96 -3.38
CA PHE A 40 -4.37 -7.90 -3.15
C PHE A 40 -4.89 -7.97 -1.74
N VAL A 41 -5.01 -6.82 -1.09
CA VAL A 41 -5.60 -6.67 0.24
C VAL A 41 -6.96 -6.00 0.06
N SER A 42 -8.03 -6.72 0.29
CA SER A 42 -9.39 -6.24 0.03
C SER A 42 -10.26 -6.31 1.28
N VAL A 43 -11.30 -5.48 1.29
CA VAL A 43 -12.41 -5.62 2.26
C VAL A 43 -13.32 -6.80 1.91
N PHE A 44 -13.23 -7.32 0.68
CA PHE A 44 -14.01 -8.44 0.16
C PHE A 44 -13.22 -9.75 0.32
N ASP A 45 -13.90 -10.82 0.69
CA ASP A 45 -13.36 -12.17 0.87
C ASP A 45 -13.06 -12.90 -0.44
N ARG A 46 -13.57 -12.39 -1.56
CA ARG A 46 -13.34 -12.87 -2.92
C ARG A 46 -13.43 -11.75 -3.94
N TRP A 47 -13.03 -12.05 -5.17
CA TRP A 47 -13.36 -11.21 -6.31
C TRP A 47 -14.88 -11.11 -6.48
N LEU A 48 -15.35 -9.88 -6.69
CA LEU A 48 -16.76 -9.60 -6.92
C LEU A 48 -17.16 -10.06 -8.32
N SER A 49 -18.37 -10.58 -8.45
CA SER A 49 -18.99 -10.81 -9.75
C SER A 49 -19.51 -9.50 -10.35
N GLU A 50 -19.75 -9.47 -11.66
CA GLU A 50 -20.23 -8.28 -12.38
C GLU A 50 -21.51 -7.70 -11.76
N GLY A 51 -22.45 -8.54 -11.33
CA GLY A 51 -23.69 -8.12 -10.68
C GLY A 51 -23.50 -7.56 -9.26
N GLU A 52 -22.36 -7.80 -8.62
CA GLU A 52 -22.06 -7.32 -7.27
C GLU A 52 -21.29 -6.00 -7.26
N ILE A 53 -20.52 -5.72 -8.31
CA ILE A 53 -19.64 -4.55 -8.42
C ILE A 53 -20.40 -3.27 -8.06
N HIS A 54 -21.54 -3.03 -8.69
CA HIS A 54 -22.26 -1.77 -8.52
C HIS A 54 -22.68 -1.54 -7.05
N ASN A 55 -23.26 -2.57 -6.44
CA ASN A 55 -23.83 -2.50 -5.10
C ASN A 55 -22.80 -2.62 -3.98
N LYS A 56 -21.60 -3.15 -4.26
CA LYS A 56 -20.56 -3.39 -3.26
C LYS A 56 -19.46 -2.34 -3.29
N ILE A 57 -19.13 -1.80 -4.46
CA ILE A 57 -18.07 -0.79 -4.61
C ILE A 57 -18.63 0.62 -4.39
N PHE A 58 -19.73 0.98 -5.07
CA PHE A 58 -20.30 2.33 -5.05
C PHE A 58 -21.32 2.50 -3.92
N ILE A 59 -20.84 2.37 -2.69
CA ILE A 59 -21.64 2.43 -1.46
C ILE A 59 -21.49 3.76 -0.71
N ASP A 60 -21.16 4.85 -1.42
CA ASP A 60 -20.83 6.13 -0.77
C ASP A 60 -22.03 6.71 0.01
N GLU A 61 -23.25 6.31 -0.33
CA GLU A 61 -24.48 6.61 0.43
C GLU A 61 -24.59 5.84 1.76
N HIS A 62 -23.93 4.69 1.89
CA HIS A 62 -23.88 3.87 3.10
C HIS A 62 -22.70 4.26 4.00
N PHE A 63 -22.79 5.45 4.59
CA PHE A 63 -21.71 6.08 5.35
C PHE A 63 -21.12 5.19 6.46
N GLU A 64 -21.95 4.42 7.17
CA GLU A 64 -21.48 3.51 8.22
C GLU A 64 -20.56 2.40 7.69
N GLU A 65 -20.90 1.82 6.53
CA GLU A 65 -20.09 0.78 5.91
C GLU A 65 -18.79 1.36 5.34
N VAL A 66 -18.85 2.56 4.76
CA VAL A 66 -17.66 3.32 4.35
C VAL A 66 -16.70 3.54 5.54
N ILE A 67 -17.22 3.97 6.69
CA ILE A 67 -16.41 4.13 7.91
C ILE A 67 -15.80 2.80 8.35
N LYS A 68 -16.58 1.70 8.34
CA LYS A 68 -16.08 0.37 8.71
C LYS A 68 -14.92 -0.06 7.80
N ARG A 69 -15.03 0.12 6.49
CA ARG A 69 -13.97 -0.21 5.52
C ARG A 69 -12.71 0.63 5.73
N ARG A 70 -12.87 1.94 5.89
CA ARG A 70 -11.77 2.86 6.22
C ARG A 70 -11.05 2.45 7.50
N LYS A 71 -11.81 2.06 8.53
CA LYS A 71 -11.27 1.60 9.80
C LYS A 71 -10.39 0.36 9.62
N ARG A 72 -10.80 -0.62 8.83
CA ARG A 72 -10.00 -1.82 8.54
C ARG A 72 -8.66 -1.50 7.87
N PHE A 73 -8.66 -0.61 6.87
CA PHE A 73 -7.41 -0.17 6.24
C PHE A 73 -6.51 0.64 7.18
N ARG A 74 -7.12 1.46 8.04
CA ARG A 74 -6.42 2.20 9.09
C ARG A 74 -5.76 1.25 10.10
N GLU A 75 -6.47 0.24 10.56
CA GLU A 75 -5.94 -0.78 11.46
C GLU A 75 -4.82 -1.59 10.80
N PHE A 76 -4.99 -1.96 9.52
CA PHE A 76 -3.96 -2.66 8.75
C PHE A 76 -2.66 -1.86 8.67
N ILE A 77 -2.69 -0.59 8.26
CA ILE A 77 -1.46 0.19 8.15
C ILE A 77 -0.83 0.45 9.52
N THR A 78 -1.63 0.57 10.58
CA THR A 78 -1.13 0.69 11.95
C THR A 78 -0.40 -0.59 12.39
N GLU A 79 -0.95 -1.76 12.11
CA GLU A 79 -0.31 -3.05 12.41
C GLU A 79 0.96 -3.27 11.57
N VAL A 80 0.95 -2.88 10.30
CA VAL A 80 2.16 -2.95 9.47
C VAL A 80 3.25 -2.01 9.99
N ASN A 81 2.89 -0.77 10.38
CA ASN A 81 3.84 0.20 10.92
C ASN A 81 4.41 -0.20 12.28
N SER A 82 3.73 -1.05 13.06
CA SER A 82 4.26 -1.55 14.34
C SER A 82 5.32 -2.64 14.13
N GLY A 83 5.21 -3.42 13.05
CA GLY A 83 6.13 -4.51 12.72
C GLY A 83 7.34 -4.13 11.86
N THR A 84 7.28 -3.02 11.13
CA THR A 84 8.37 -2.58 10.23
C THR A 84 8.42 -1.06 10.07
N ILE A 85 9.58 -0.55 9.64
CA ILE A 85 9.70 0.83 9.19
C ILE A 85 9.09 0.97 7.79
N LEU A 86 8.07 1.82 7.68
CA LEU A 86 7.54 2.26 6.39
C LEU A 86 8.35 3.44 5.86
N TYR A 87 8.59 3.46 4.55
CA TYR A 87 9.13 4.63 3.88
C TYR A 87 8.11 5.17 2.88
N SER A 88 7.87 6.47 2.95
CA SER A 88 7.12 7.19 1.93
C SER A 88 8.05 7.65 0.82
N TRP A 89 7.47 8.01 -0.33
CA TRP A 89 8.22 8.54 -1.45
C TRP A 89 7.45 9.63 -2.17
N ARG A 90 8.17 10.42 -2.97
CA ARG A 90 7.63 11.42 -3.89
C ARG A 90 8.63 11.75 -4.99
N TYR A 91 8.15 12.20 -6.14
CA TYR A 91 9.01 12.84 -7.14
C TYR A 91 9.30 14.29 -6.74
N LYS A 92 10.57 14.69 -6.83
CA LYS A 92 11.00 16.10 -6.82
C LYS A 92 11.22 16.59 -8.26
N ARG A 93 11.58 17.87 -8.42
CA ARG A 93 11.98 18.46 -9.71
C ARG A 93 12.89 17.51 -10.50
N HIS A 94 12.72 17.49 -11.82
CA HIS A 94 13.43 16.59 -12.76
C HIS A 94 13.15 15.08 -12.54
N ASN A 95 11.93 14.73 -12.11
CA ASN A 95 11.50 13.34 -11.91
C ASN A 95 12.42 12.51 -11.00
N ARG A 96 13.14 13.16 -10.08
CA ARG A 96 14.01 12.45 -9.13
C ARG A 96 13.15 11.91 -7.98
N LEU A 97 13.08 10.58 -7.89
CA LEU A 97 12.39 9.92 -6.78
C LEU A 97 13.16 10.13 -5.47
N HIS A 98 12.43 10.58 -4.46
CA HIS A 98 12.92 10.88 -3.13
C HIS A 98 12.18 10.03 -2.10
N ILE A 99 12.94 9.31 -1.28
CA ILE A 99 12.41 8.50 -0.17
C ILE A 99 12.38 9.39 1.08
N GLN A 100 11.40 9.20 1.96
CA GLN A 100 11.27 9.90 3.24
C GLN A 100 10.76 8.93 4.29
N LYS A 101 11.31 8.99 5.49
CA LYS A 101 10.86 8.18 6.62
C LYS A 101 9.83 8.99 7.41
N PRO A 102 8.57 8.54 7.53
CA PRO A 102 7.61 9.18 8.43
C PRO A 102 8.15 9.16 9.87
N GLU A 103 7.97 10.25 10.62
CA GLU A 103 8.48 10.36 12.00
C GLU A 103 7.53 9.71 13.01
N SER A 104 6.25 9.60 12.65
CA SER A 104 5.23 9.02 13.49
C SER A 104 4.17 8.28 12.69
N ILE A 105 3.41 7.40 13.36
CA ILE A 105 2.20 6.79 12.79
C ILE A 105 1.19 7.86 12.35
N LYS A 106 1.14 9.02 13.02
CA LYS A 106 0.25 10.12 12.63
C LYS A 106 0.58 10.64 11.23
N ASP A 107 1.86 10.68 10.85
CA ASP A 107 2.28 11.12 9.51
C ASP A 107 1.95 10.08 8.45
N VAL A 108 2.09 8.80 8.77
CA VAL A 108 1.67 7.68 7.91
C VAL A 108 0.16 7.77 7.64
N LEU A 109 -0.64 7.89 8.70
CA LEU A 109 -2.10 7.98 8.59
C LEU A 109 -2.55 9.26 7.87
N ARG A 110 -1.87 10.40 8.10
CA ARG A 110 -2.13 11.65 7.37
C ARG A 110 -1.87 11.49 5.88
N LYS A 111 -0.82 10.77 5.49
CA LYS A 111 -0.52 10.48 4.07
C LYS A 111 -1.58 9.58 3.43
N CYS A 112 -2.14 8.64 4.19
CA CYS A 112 -3.19 7.75 3.67
C CYS A 112 -4.50 8.48 3.40
N ASP A 113 -4.82 9.51 4.20
CA ASP A 113 -6.05 10.33 4.05
C ASP A 113 -7.33 9.48 3.96
N PHE A 114 -7.44 8.46 4.84
CA PHE A 114 -8.57 7.51 4.83
C PHE A 114 -9.93 8.18 4.94
N ASP A 115 -10.01 9.38 5.52
CA ASP A 115 -11.26 10.11 5.69
C ASP A 115 -11.81 10.63 4.36
N ARG A 116 -10.98 10.64 3.31
CA ARG A 116 -11.39 10.92 1.94
C ARG A 116 -11.49 9.67 1.08
N LEU A 117 -11.26 8.47 1.60
CA LEU A 117 -11.32 7.23 0.83
C LEU A 117 -12.78 6.90 0.48
N TRP A 118 -13.17 7.12 -0.76
CA TRP A 118 -14.50 6.87 -1.33
C TRP A 118 -14.39 5.89 -2.50
N SER A 119 -15.53 5.41 -3.00
CA SER A 119 -15.56 4.45 -4.11
C SER A 119 -14.84 4.95 -5.38
N HIS A 120 -14.88 6.27 -5.62
CA HIS A 120 -14.26 6.94 -6.77
C HIS A 120 -12.84 7.43 -6.51
N SER A 121 -12.17 6.96 -5.46
CA SER A 121 -10.83 7.40 -5.15
C SER A 121 -9.87 6.25 -4.92
N GLY A 122 -8.67 6.38 -5.46
CA GLY A 122 -7.56 5.45 -5.30
C GLY A 122 -6.22 6.10 -5.58
N GLU A 123 -5.16 5.31 -5.48
CA GLU A 123 -3.78 5.67 -5.86
C GLU A 123 -3.20 6.91 -5.15
N ARG A 124 -3.66 7.26 -3.95
CA ARG A 124 -3.21 8.45 -3.22
C ARG A 124 -1.98 8.18 -2.38
N TYR A 125 -1.87 6.97 -1.85
CA TYR A 125 -0.73 6.59 -1.03
C TYR A 125 -0.03 5.33 -1.52
N SER A 126 1.27 5.31 -1.27
CA SER A 126 2.13 4.15 -1.48
C SER A 126 3.28 4.22 -0.48
N PHE A 127 3.68 3.05 0.00
CA PHE A 127 4.75 2.87 0.96
C PHE A 127 5.70 1.77 0.54
N LEU A 128 6.97 1.99 0.84
CA LEU A 128 8.04 1.02 0.70
C LEU A 128 8.20 0.28 2.03
N LEU A 129 8.30 -1.05 1.95
CA LEU A 129 8.47 -1.96 3.08
C LEU A 129 9.74 -2.81 2.85
N PRO A 130 10.94 -2.24 3.03
CA PRO A 130 12.20 -2.91 2.70
C PRO A 130 12.41 -4.22 3.45
N ASP A 131 12.05 -4.27 4.73
CA ASP A 131 12.23 -5.46 5.58
C ASP A 131 11.41 -6.65 5.06
N TYR A 132 10.23 -6.36 4.50
CA TYR A 132 9.36 -7.36 3.87
C TYR A 132 9.63 -7.55 2.37
N GLY A 133 10.58 -6.80 1.79
CA GLY A 133 10.83 -6.82 0.34
C GLY A 133 9.57 -6.48 -0.47
N ALA A 134 8.75 -5.56 0.05
CA ALA A 134 7.45 -5.24 -0.51
C ALA A 134 7.22 -3.74 -0.76
N VAL A 135 6.27 -3.45 -1.64
CA VAL A 135 5.73 -2.12 -1.92
C VAL A 135 4.22 -2.22 -1.79
N TYR A 136 3.65 -1.40 -0.91
CA TYR A 136 2.21 -1.34 -0.67
C TYR A 136 1.64 -0.11 -1.37
N GLU A 137 0.65 -0.30 -2.21
CA GLU A 137 -0.01 0.76 -2.97
C GLU A 137 -1.51 0.73 -2.70
N GLU A 138 -2.10 1.91 -2.51
CA GLU A 138 -3.55 2.07 -2.59
C GLU A 138 -4.00 1.75 -4.02
N GLY A 139 -4.99 0.87 -4.14
CA GLY A 139 -5.61 0.59 -5.42
C GLY A 139 -6.95 1.30 -5.55
N TRP A 140 -7.87 0.66 -6.26
CA TRP A 140 -9.26 1.09 -6.44
C TRP A 140 -10.19 0.08 -5.78
N ASP A 141 -11.50 0.39 -5.76
CA ASP A 141 -12.53 -0.59 -5.42
C ASP A 141 -12.33 -1.27 -4.07
N TRP A 142 -11.90 -0.50 -3.06
CA TRP A 142 -11.62 -1.01 -1.71
C TRP A 142 -10.61 -2.16 -1.69
N THR A 143 -9.66 -2.14 -2.63
CA THR A 143 -8.63 -3.17 -2.80
C THR A 143 -7.27 -2.51 -3.02
N ASN A 144 -6.33 -2.82 -2.14
CA ASN A 144 -4.95 -2.35 -2.22
C ASN A 144 -4.03 -3.43 -2.77
N ILE A 145 -2.88 -3.02 -3.29
CA ILE A 145 -1.94 -3.91 -3.96
C ILE A 145 -0.67 -4.00 -3.10
N ILE A 146 -0.21 -5.22 -2.86
CA ILE A 146 1.13 -5.48 -2.33
C ILE A 146 1.94 -6.13 -3.44
N TRP A 147 2.98 -5.43 -3.87
CA TRP A 147 4.03 -5.99 -4.70
C TRP A 147 5.12 -6.54 -3.79
N PHE A 148 5.60 -7.76 -4.04
CA PHE A 148 6.60 -8.39 -3.20
C PHE A 148 7.58 -9.25 -3.99
N LEU A 149 8.81 -9.35 -3.49
CA LEU A 149 9.87 -10.14 -4.14
C LEU A 149 9.82 -11.62 -3.73
N ASP A 150 9.55 -11.88 -2.45
CA ASP A 150 9.63 -13.21 -1.85
C ASP A 150 8.38 -13.49 -1.00
N VAL A 151 7.65 -14.55 -1.35
CA VAL A 151 6.46 -15.00 -0.62
C VAL A 151 6.77 -15.37 0.83
N GLY A 152 7.99 -15.81 1.14
CA GLY A 152 8.42 -16.12 2.50
C GLY A 152 8.41 -14.89 3.43
N LYS A 153 8.53 -13.68 2.87
CA LYS A 153 8.55 -12.42 3.64
C LYS A 153 7.19 -11.76 3.80
N THR A 154 6.15 -12.28 3.16
CA THR A 154 4.81 -11.66 3.20
C THR A 154 3.98 -12.10 4.40
N GLY A 155 4.45 -13.07 5.18
CA GLY A 155 3.75 -13.58 6.38
C GLY A 155 3.23 -12.48 7.30
N PRO A 156 4.06 -11.51 7.73
CA PRO A 156 3.60 -10.40 8.57
C PRO A 156 2.49 -9.56 7.94
N LEU A 157 2.52 -9.35 6.61
CA LEU A 157 1.48 -8.60 5.89
C LEU A 157 0.16 -9.38 5.84
N ILE A 158 0.22 -10.70 5.64
CA ILE A 158 -0.96 -11.57 5.63
C ILE A 158 -1.60 -11.61 7.01
N GLU A 159 -0.81 -11.74 8.08
CA GLU A 159 -1.32 -11.74 9.44
C GLU A 159 -1.89 -10.38 9.84
N ALA A 160 -1.25 -9.27 9.43
CA ALA A 160 -1.79 -7.93 9.63
C ALA A 160 -3.15 -7.75 8.92
N ALA A 161 -3.29 -8.25 7.69
CA ALA A 161 -4.56 -8.19 6.97
C ALA A 161 -5.67 -8.94 7.72
N LYS A 162 -5.40 -10.16 8.18
CA LYS A 162 -6.36 -10.96 8.95
C LYS A 162 -6.79 -10.27 10.23
N LYS A 163 -5.84 -9.75 11.02
CA LYS A 163 -6.13 -9.05 12.29
C LYS A 163 -7.03 -7.83 12.08
N SER A 164 -6.86 -7.13 10.96
CA SER A 164 -7.64 -5.94 10.61
C SER A 164 -8.94 -6.25 9.87
N GLY A 165 -9.32 -7.52 9.74
CA GLY A 165 -10.55 -7.94 9.04
C GLY A 165 -10.51 -7.70 7.53
N LEU A 166 -9.32 -7.65 6.95
CA LEU A 166 -9.08 -7.61 5.50
C LEU A 166 -8.74 -9.02 4.99
N TYR A 167 -8.97 -9.22 3.71
CA TYR A 167 -8.74 -10.48 3.03
C TYR A 167 -7.61 -10.35 2.01
N ILE A 168 -6.86 -11.42 1.84
CA ILE A 168 -5.82 -11.52 0.81
C ILE A 168 -6.41 -12.25 -0.39
N LEU A 169 -6.51 -11.56 -1.52
CA LEU A 169 -6.89 -12.15 -2.81
C LEU A 169 -5.61 -12.48 -3.59
N LYS A 170 -5.62 -13.65 -4.24
CA LYS A 170 -4.55 -14.14 -5.10
C LYS A 170 -4.98 -14.11 -6.55
#